data_AF-A0A350ESF7-F1
#
_entry.id   AF-A0A350ESF7-F1
#
_cell.length_a   1.000
_cell.length_b   1.000
_cell.length_c   1.000
_cell.angle_alpha   90.00
_cell.angle_beta   90.00
_cell.angle_gamma   90.00
#
_symmetry.space_group_name_H-M   'P 1'
#
loop_
_entity.id
_entity.type
_entity.pdbx_description
1 polymer ?
#
loop_
_entity_poly.entity_id
_entity_poly.type
_entity_poly.pdbx_seq_one_letter_code
_entity_poly.pdbx_strand_id
1 'polypeptide(L)'
;MMRWTQVIWLSLAMLPPVGMASDATVPASAASTNAPATKSGKPDYFSTHSPRFEILLSDQALDALRVEPKEYVKATIREGGVLYTNVALKLKGARGSFRHVDDKPAFTLNFDKFADGQEFHGFDKLHLNNSVQDP
;
A
#
# COMPACT_ATOMS: atom_id res chain seq x y z
N MET A 1 21.10 -6.34 41.24
CA MET A 1 19.82 -7.04 41.41
C MET A 1 18.73 -5.99 41.56
N MET A 2 18.03 -5.58 40.50
CA MET A 2 16.86 -4.72 40.65
C MET A 2 15.97 -4.79 39.41
N ARG A 3 14.72 -5.20 39.68
CA ARG A 3 13.58 -5.38 38.78
C ARG A 3 13.12 -4.02 38.27
N TRP A 4 12.75 -3.91 37.01
CA TRP A 4 12.04 -2.74 36.49
C TRP A 4 10.64 -3.15 36.02
N THR A 5 9.68 -2.47 36.64
CA THR A 5 8.24 -2.68 36.65
C THR A 5 7.61 -1.86 35.53
N GLN A 6 6.60 -2.40 34.85
CA GLN A 6 5.72 -1.64 33.97
C GLN A 6 5.01 -0.51 34.73
N VAL A 7 4.84 0.65 34.10
CA VAL A 7 3.80 1.62 34.47
C VAL A 7 3.12 2.13 33.19
N ILE A 8 1.82 1.86 33.12
CA ILE A 8 0.86 2.40 32.16
C ILE A 8 0.38 3.74 32.74
N TRP A 9 0.29 4.78 31.91
CA TRP A 9 -0.55 5.94 32.22
C TRP A 9 -1.50 6.21 31.06
N LEU A 10 -2.79 6.07 31.37
CA LEU A 10 -3.92 6.56 30.58
C LEU A 10 -4.20 8.00 31.05
N SER A 11 -4.32 8.95 30.15
CA SER A 11 -4.84 10.29 30.47
C SER A 11 -5.76 10.76 29.37
N LEU A 12 -7.00 10.99 29.79
CA LEU A 12 -8.14 11.50 29.03
C LEU A 12 -8.21 13.02 29.22
N ALA A 13 -8.36 13.79 28.15
CA ALA A 13 -8.79 15.19 28.23
C ALA A 13 -9.76 15.51 27.08
N MET A 14 -10.90 16.11 27.45
CA MET A 14 -11.98 16.58 26.56
C MET A 14 -11.65 17.93 25.89
N LEU A 15 -12.14 18.06 24.65
CA LEU A 15 -12.23 19.17 23.67
C LEU A 15 -13.25 20.30 24.06
N PRO A 16 -13.56 21.33 23.22
CA PRO A 16 -12.80 22.28 22.35
C PRO A 16 -13.38 23.75 22.49
N PRO A 17 -13.33 24.77 21.56
CA PRO A 17 -13.62 24.76 20.09
C PRO A 17 -12.74 25.64 19.13
N VAL A 18 -12.68 25.17 17.87
CA VAL A 18 -12.79 25.85 16.55
C VAL A 18 -12.01 27.15 16.24
N GLY A 19 -11.22 27.11 15.15
CA GLY A 19 -10.87 28.31 14.37
C GLY A 19 -9.87 28.10 13.21
N MET A 20 -10.41 28.10 11.98
CA MET A 20 -9.77 28.50 10.70
C MET A 20 -8.91 27.50 9.89
N ALA A 21 -9.63 26.76 9.03
CA ALA A 21 -9.43 26.57 7.59
C ALA A 21 -8.01 26.69 6.98
N SER A 22 -7.54 25.58 6.41
CA SER A 22 -6.93 25.57 5.09
C SER A 22 -7.40 24.34 4.35
N ASP A 23 -7.98 24.60 3.18
CA ASP A 23 -8.67 23.67 2.31
C ASP A 23 -7.69 22.64 1.72
N ALA A 24 -7.81 21.40 2.17
CA ALA A 24 -7.37 20.23 1.43
C ALA A 24 -8.51 19.22 1.47
N THR A 25 -9.55 19.53 0.71
CA THR A 25 -10.57 18.57 0.30
C THR A 25 -9.87 17.44 -0.45
N VAL A 26 -9.47 16.39 0.26
CA VAL A 26 -9.29 15.06 -0.35
C VAL A 26 -10.71 14.52 -0.59
N PRO A 27 -11.18 14.36 -1.84
CA PRO A 27 -12.46 13.72 -2.08
C PRO A 27 -12.32 12.22 -1.74
N ALA A 28 -12.61 11.88 -0.50
CA ALA A 28 -12.93 10.53 -0.08
C ALA A 28 -14.36 10.21 -0.54
N SER A 29 -14.55 9.94 -1.85
CA SER A 29 -15.79 9.33 -2.34
C SER A 29 -15.61 8.71 -3.72
N ALA A 30 -15.31 7.42 -3.72
CA ALA A 30 -15.96 6.46 -4.62
C ALA A 30 -15.96 5.12 -3.89
N ALA A 31 -17.11 4.77 -3.31
CA ALA A 31 -17.36 3.47 -2.74
C ALA A 31 -17.27 2.41 -3.83
N SER A 32 -16.23 1.58 -3.79
CA SER A 32 -16.30 0.26 -4.44
C SER A 32 -17.16 -0.63 -3.55
N THR A 33 -18.30 -1.05 -4.09
CA THR A 33 -19.23 -2.00 -3.48
C THR A 33 -18.52 -3.33 -3.24
N ASN A 34 -18.12 -3.63 -2.00
CA ASN A 34 -17.52 -4.93 -1.66
C ASN A 34 -18.61 -5.94 -1.30
N ALA A 35 -18.97 -6.77 -2.28
CA ALA A 35 -19.50 -8.11 -2.01
C ALA A 35 -18.35 -9.01 -1.54
N PRO A 36 -18.57 -9.98 -0.63
CA PRO A 36 -17.52 -10.85 -0.13
C PRO A 36 -17.05 -11.80 -1.25
N ALA A 37 -15.84 -11.59 -1.78
CA ALA A 37 -15.24 -12.45 -2.78
C ALA A 37 -14.48 -13.62 -2.12
N THR A 38 -14.90 -14.83 -2.46
CA THR A 38 -14.21 -16.10 -2.18
C THR A 38 -12.82 -16.12 -2.81
N LYS A 39 -11.78 -16.34 -1.99
CA LYS A 39 -10.38 -16.48 -2.40
C LYS A 39 -10.22 -17.54 -3.50
N SER A 40 -10.08 -17.09 -4.75
CA SER A 40 -9.84 -17.97 -5.89
C SER A 40 -9.18 -17.17 -7.01
N GLY A 41 -7.90 -16.88 -6.85
CA GLY A 41 -7.07 -16.39 -7.95
C GLY A 41 -7.08 -17.38 -9.10
N LYS A 42 -7.38 -16.90 -10.31
CA LYS A 42 -7.17 -17.68 -11.53
C LYS A 42 -5.67 -17.79 -11.77
N PRO A 43 -5.04 -18.97 -11.63
CA PRO A 43 -3.59 -19.12 -11.71
C PRO A 43 -3.01 -18.81 -13.11
N ASP A 44 -3.85 -18.62 -14.13
CA ASP A 44 -3.41 -18.49 -15.53
C ASP A 44 -3.39 -17.06 -16.09
N TYR A 45 -3.84 -16.05 -15.32
CA TYR A 45 -3.95 -14.69 -15.85
C TYR A 45 -2.64 -14.17 -16.47
N PHE A 46 -1.52 -14.31 -15.75
CA PHE A 46 -0.20 -13.86 -16.19
C PHE A 46 0.49 -14.78 -17.21
N SER A 47 -0.07 -15.96 -17.52
CA SER A 47 0.46 -16.85 -18.58
C SER A 47 0.21 -16.28 -19.97
N THR A 48 -0.90 -15.56 -20.13
CA THR A 48 -1.36 -15.06 -21.44
C THR A 48 -1.45 -13.52 -21.47
N HIS A 49 -1.45 -12.86 -20.31
CA HIS A 49 -1.60 -11.42 -20.20
C HIS A 49 -0.40 -10.77 -19.52
N SER A 50 0.05 -9.65 -20.10
CA SER A 50 1.00 -8.73 -19.47
C SER A 50 0.28 -7.43 -19.15
N PRO A 51 -0.27 -7.26 -17.92
CA PRO A 51 -1.07 -6.10 -17.60
C PRO A 51 -0.21 -4.86 -17.54
N ARG A 52 -0.71 -3.76 -18.12
CA ARG A 52 -0.14 -2.43 -17.96
C ARG A 52 -0.92 -1.70 -16.89
N PHE A 53 -0.25 -1.34 -15.82
CA PHE A 53 -0.83 -0.58 -14.74
C PHE A 53 0.08 0.59 -14.35
N GLU A 54 -0.52 1.58 -13.72
CA GLU A 54 0.12 2.74 -13.16
C GLU A 54 0.01 2.70 -11.65
N ILE A 55 1.11 3.03 -10.98
CA ILE A 55 1.16 3.15 -9.52
C ILE A 55 1.18 4.64 -9.21
N LEU A 56 0.13 5.11 -8.53
CA LEU A 56 0.02 6.49 -8.07
C LEU A 56 0.31 6.52 -6.57
N LEU A 57 1.32 7.30 -6.19
CA LEU A 57 1.73 7.56 -4.81
C LEU A 57 1.63 9.07 -4.56
N SER A 58 1.20 9.45 -3.35
CA SER A 58 1.34 10.83 -2.89
C SER A 58 2.79 11.12 -2.51
N ASP A 59 3.16 12.40 -2.47
CA ASP A 59 4.50 12.82 -2.03
C ASP A 59 4.82 12.29 -0.62
N GLN A 60 3.85 12.37 0.30
CA GLN A 60 4.00 11.81 1.64
C GLN A 60 4.27 10.29 1.64
N ALA A 61 3.64 9.54 0.74
CA ALA A 61 3.89 8.11 0.61
C ALA A 61 5.27 7.82 0.02
N LEU A 62 5.73 8.64 -0.93
CA LEU A 62 7.10 8.56 -1.47
C LEU A 62 8.14 8.85 -0.39
N ASP A 63 7.96 9.92 0.38
CA ASP A 63 8.87 10.26 1.48
C ASP A 63 8.89 9.17 2.57
N ALA A 64 7.72 8.62 2.91
CA ALA A 64 7.65 7.49 3.84
C ALA A 64 8.44 6.26 3.34
N LEU A 65 8.39 5.95 2.03
CA LEU A 65 9.18 4.87 1.45
C LEU A 65 10.69 5.15 1.42
N ARG A 66 11.10 6.43 1.38
CA ARG A 66 12.52 6.80 1.48
C ARG A 66 13.07 6.57 2.88
N VAL A 67 12.25 6.83 3.92
CA VAL A 67 12.64 6.68 5.33
C VAL A 67 12.48 5.24 5.81
N GLU A 68 11.32 4.64 5.56
CA GLU A 68 10.95 3.29 6.02
C GLU A 68 10.54 2.39 4.84
N PRO A 69 11.49 1.95 4.00
CA PRO A 69 11.19 1.26 2.73
C PRO A 69 10.43 -0.06 2.88
N LYS A 70 10.49 -0.69 4.06
CA LYS A 70 9.83 -1.97 4.33
C LYS A 70 8.41 -1.82 4.89
N GLU A 71 8.03 -0.61 5.28
CA GLU A 71 6.69 -0.31 5.76
C GLU A 71 5.72 -0.13 4.60
N TYR A 72 4.45 -0.44 4.89
CA TYR A 72 3.41 -0.33 3.88
C TYR A 72 2.86 1.09 3.83
N VAL A 73 2.88 1.68 2.64
CA VAL A 73 2.19 2.94 2.33
C VAL A 73 0.93 2.66 1.52
N LYS A 74 0.01 3.63 1.50
CA LYS A 74 -1.16 3.57 0.63
C LYS A 74 -0.80 4.04 -0.78
N ALA A 75 -1.20 3.26 -1.76
CA ALA A 75 -1.09 3.57 -3.17
C ALA A 75 -2.45 3.43 -3.86
N THR A 76 -2.57 4.05 -5.02
CA THR A 76 -3.66 3.78 -5.95
C THR A 76 -3.08 3.10 -7.18
N ILE A 77 -3.67 2.00 -7.60
CA ILE A 77 -3.27 1.26 -8.80
C ILE A 77 -4.33 1.50 -9.86
N ARG A 78 -3.91 1.94 -11.05
CA ARG A 78 -4.79 2.06 -12.20
C ARG A 78 -4.42 1.01 -13.23
N GLU A 79 -5.36 0.18 -13.63
CA GLU A 79 -5.20 -0.77 -14.74
C GLU A 79 -6.28 -0.49 -15.78
N GLY A 80 -5.89 0.01 -16.96
CA GLY A 80 -6.85 0.45 -17.96
C GLY A 80 -7.84 1.47 -17.39
N GLY A 81 -9.12 1.10 -17.31
CA GLY A 81 -10.19 1.91 -16.71
C GLY A 81 -10.53 1.59 -15.25
N VAL A 82 -9.87 0.60 -14.65
CA VAL A 82 -10.14 0.15 -13.27
C VAL A 82 -9.18 0.84 -12.30
N LEU A 83 -9.74 1.34 -11.19
CA LEU A 83 -8.99 2.01 -10.14
C LEU A 83 -9.09 1.22 -8.84
N TYR A 84 -7.95 0.76 -8.33
CA TYR A 84 -7.83 0.10 -7.04
C TYR A 84 -7.25 1.12 -6.05
N THR A 85 -8.06 1.54 -5.08
CA THR A 85 -7.63 2.50 -4.06
C THR A 85 -7.23 1.77 -2.78
N ASN A 86 -6.51 2.47 -1.89
CA ASN A 86 -6.04 1.90 -0.62
C ASN A 86 -5.21 0.61 -0.79
N VAL A 87 -4.46 0.48 -1.88
CA VAL A 87 -3.57 -0.67 -2.07
C VAL A 87 -2.34 -0.49 -1.19
N ALA A 88 -2.00 -1.49 -0.40
CA ALA A 88 -0.81 -1.44 0.43
C ALA A 88 0.42 -1.75 -0.42
N LEU A 89 1.34 -0.79 -0.52
CA LEU A 89 2.57 -0.89 -1.29
C LEU A 89 3.78 -0.79 -0.38
N LYS A 90 4.80 -1.60 -0.61
CA LYS A 90 6.12 -1.45 0.01
C LYS A 90 7.26 -1.83 -0.93
N LEU A 91 8.47 -1.38 -0.63
CA LEU A 91 9.65 -1.82 -1.35
C LEU A 91 9.99 -3.27 -0.99
N LYS A 92 10.41 -4.01 -2.02
CA LYS A 92 10.91 -5.37 -1.93
C LYS A 92 12.41 -5.38 -2.20
N GLY A 93 13.12 -6.24 -1.49
CA GLY A 93 14.55 -6.44 -1.67
C GLY A 93 15.24 -6.82 -0.38
N ALA A 94 16.40 -7.45 -0.50
CA ALA A 94 17.33 -7.75 0.59
C ALA A 94 18.73 -7.27 0.20
N ARG A 95 19.75 -7.60 1.00
CA ARG A 95 21.16 -7.31 0.69
C ARG A 95 21.47 -7.78 -0.75
N GLY A 96 21.69 -6.83 -1.67
CA GLY A 96 22.07 -7.08 -3.07
C GLY A 96 21.01 -6.75 -4.13
N SER A 97 19.71 -6.75 -3.79
CA SER A 97 18.63 -6.50 -4.78
C SER A 97 17.74 -5.30 -4.41
N PHE A 98 17.92 -4.77 -3.20
CA PHE A 98 17.21 -3.57 -2.76
C PHE A 98 17.63 -2.35 -3.59
N ARG A 99 16.63 -1.64 -4.09
CA ARG A 99 16.76 -0.34 -4.75
C ARG A 99 15.83 0.66 -4.08
N HIS A 100 16.26 1.91 -4.01
CA HIS A 100 15.43 3.00 -3.50
C HIS A 100 14.23 3.25 -4.43
N VAL A 101 13.21 3.93 -3.90
CA VAL A 101 12.00 4.26 -4.67
C VAL A 101 12.30 5.13 -5.90
N ASP A 102 13.38 5.92 -5.86
CA ASP A 102 13.81 6.83 -6.93
C ASP A 102 14.69 6.18 -8.02
N ASP A 103 14.89 4.86 -8.00
CA ASP A 103 15.70 4.11 -8.99
C ASP A 103 14.83 3.10 -9.78
N LYS A 104 15.19 1.81 -9.83
CA LYS A 104 14.35 0.71 -10.35
C LYS A 104 13.93 -0.21 -9.19
N PRO A 105 12.99 0.23 -8.33
CA PRO A 105 12.55 -0.54 -7.18
C PRO A 105 11.80 -1.82 -7.57
N ALA A 106 11.89 -2.82 -6.70
CA ALA A 106 10.94 -3.92 -6.67
C ALA A 106 9.84 -3.60 -5.64
N PHE A 107 8.61 -4.03 -5.89
CA PHE A 107 7.48 -3.72 -5.03
C PHE A 107 6.71 -4.98 -4.60
N THR A 108 6.06 -4.88 -3.45
CA THR A 108 4.97 -5.78 -3.06
C THR A 108 3.70 -4.97 -2.92
N LEU A 109 2.68 -5.34 -3.69
CA LEU A 109 1.33 -4.79 -3.63
C LEU A 109 0.43 -5.78 -2.90
N ASN A 110 -0.35 -5.30 -1.94
CA ASN A 110 -1.37 -6.07 -1.27
C ASN A 110 -2.69 -5.30 -1.32
N PHE A 111 -3.65 -5.86 -2.05
CA PHE A 111 -4.92 -5.22 -2.36
C PHE A 111 -5.92 -5.33 -1.21
N ASP A 112 -5.84 -6.41 -0.43
CA ASP A 112 -6.74 -6.73 0.68
C ASP A 112 -6.35 -6.02 2.00
N LYS A 113 -5.07 -5.67 2.18
CA LYS A 113 -4.56 -5.19 3.48
C LYS A 113 -5.23 -3.92 4.05
N PHE A 114 -5.62 -2.97 3.22
CA PHE A 114 -6.35 -1.78 3.66
C PHE A 114 -7.75 -1.67 3.05
N ALA A 115 -8.18 -2.69 2.31
CA ALA A 115 -9.47 -2.78 1.65
C ALA A 115 -9.89 -4.25 1.56
N ASP A 116 -10.50 -4.76 2.63
CA ASP A 116 -10.87 -6.18 2.74
C ASP A 116 -11.68 -6.67 1.53
N GLY A 117 -11.25 -7.80 0.97
CA GLY A 117 -11.85 -8.46 -0.19
C GLY A 117 -11.50 -7.86 -1.56
N GLN A 118 -10.63 -6.84 -1.62
CA GLN A 118 -10.16 -6.29 -2.89
C GLN A 118 -9.07 -7.20 -3.49
N GLU A 119 -9.28 -7.62 -4.74
CA GLU A 119 -8.39 -8.51 -5.48
C GLU A 119 -8.01 -7.91 -6.84
N PHE A 120 -6.80 -8.17 -7.31
CA PHE A 120 -6.35 -7.85 -8.66
C PHE A 120 -6.42 -9.12 -9.52
N HIS A 121 -7.41 -9.24 -10.41
CA HIS A 121 -7.66 -10.47 -11.21
C HIS A 121 -7.68 -11.77 -10.38
N GLY A 122 -8.21 -11.69 -9.15
CA GLY A 122 -8.27 -12.78 -8.16
C GLY A 122 -6.99 -12.95 -7.31
N PHE A 123 -6.03 -12.04 -7.41
CA PHE A 123 -4.84 -12.03 -6.57
C PHE A 123 -4.96 -10.98 -5.47
N ASP A 124 -4.86 -11.41 -4.20
CA ASP A 124 -4.76 -10.48 -3.06
C ASP A 124 -3.43 -9.72 -3.05
N LYS A 125 -2.37 -10.34 -3.61
CA LYS A 125 -1.00 -9.86 -3.51
C LYS A 125 -0.22 -10.06 -4.81
N LEU A 126 0.46 -9.00 -5.25
CA LEU A 126 1.30 -9.00 -6.44
C LEU A 126 2.73 -8.57 -6.08
N HIS A 127 3.72 -9.30 -6.59
CA HIS A 127 5.13 -8.96 -6.41
C HIS A 127 5.73 -8.52 -7.75
N LEU A 128 6.24 -7.29 -7.79
CA LEU A 128 6.85 -6.71 -8.97
C LEU A 128 8.36 -6.71 -8.76
N ASN A 129 9.07 -7.56 -9.52
CA ASN A 129 10.52 -7.61 -9.47
C ASN A 129 11.12 -6.62 -10.48
N ASN A 130 12.28 -6.08 -10.15
CA ASN A 130 13.00 -5.12 -11.00
C ASN A 130 13.92 -5.79 -12.04
N SER A 131 13.99 -7.13 -12.06
CA SER A 131 14.85 -7.96 -12.90
C SER A 131 16.30 -7.45 -13.00
N VAL A 132 16.83 -6.83 -11.94
CA VAL A 132 18.18 -6.23 -11.96
C VAL A 132 19.31 -7.27 -12.00
N GLN A 133 18.98 -8.55 -11.80
CA GLN A 133 19.91 -9.68 -11.81
C GLN A 133 19.69 -10.61 -13.02
N ASP A 134 18.73 -10.30 -13.88
CA ASP A 134 18.44 -11.06 -15.10
C ASP A 134 19.03 -10.27 -16.28
N PRO A 135 20.17 -10.70 -16.85
CA PRO A 135 20.90 -9.96 -17.90
C PRO A 135 20.22 -9.98 -19.27
#